data_AF-A0A447T5Z1-F1
#
_entry.id   AF-A0A447T5Z1-F1
#
_cell.length_a   1.000
_cell.length_b   1.000
_cell.length_c   1.000
_cell.angle_alpha   90.00
_cell.angle_beta   90.00
_cell.angle_gamma   90.00
#
_symmetry.space_group_name_H-M   'P 1'
#
loop_
_entity.id
_entity.type
_entity.pdbx_description
1 polymer ?
#
loop_
_entity_poly.entity_id
_entity_poly.type
_entity_poly.pdbx_seq_one_letter_code
_entity_poly.pdbx_strand_id
1 'polypeptide(L)' 'MTEARGSHRLLVTHGGVITVLMAELLGTEFAVAKLMTVQRGGFVQLSMLEGHPAYLLRLESACAD' A
#
# COMPACT_ATOMS: atom_id res chain seq x y z
N MET A 1 15.76 -7.96 22.16
CA MET A 1 14.88 -8.24 21.02
C MET A 1 13.68 -7.34 21.13
N THR A 2 13.53 -6.38 20.23
CA THR A 2 12.37 -5.48 20.19
C THR A 2 11.18 -6.31 19.76
N GLU A 3 10.19 -6.47 20.63
CA GLU A 3 8.96 -7.19 20.35
C GLU A 3 8.24 -6.50 19.17
N ALA A 4 8.01 -7.23 18.07
CA ALA A 4 7.20 -6.72 16.98
C ALA A 4 5.76 -6.56 17.50
N ARG A 5 5.37 -5.33 17.85
CA ARG A 5 4.00 -4.96 18.26
C ARG A 5 3.05 -4.98 17.06
N GLY A 6 3.01 -6.10 16.34
CA GLY A 6 2.31 -6.28 15.06
C GLY A 6 0.89 -5.74 15.12
N SER A 7 0.73 -4.48 14.69
CA SER A 7 -0.54 -3.78 14.68
C SER A 7 -0.96 -3.65 13.24
N HIS A 8 -2.09 -4.26 12.91
CA HIS A 8 -2.73 -4.07 11.62
C HIS A 8 -3.38 -2.70 11.61
N ARG A 9 -3.05 -1.88 10.60
CA ARG A 9 -3.63 -0.55 10.41
C ARG A 9 -4.42 -0.53 9.10
N LEU A 10 -5.59 0.10 9.13
CA LEU A 10 -6.43 0.36 7.97
C LEU A 10 -6.49 1.87 7.74
N LEU A 11 -6.23 2.28 6.50
CA LEU A 11 -6.38 3.65 6.04
C LEU A 11 -7.37 3.67 4.87
N VAL A 12 -8.50 4.36 5.05
CA VAL A 12 -9.46 4.60 3.98
C VAL A 12 -9.25 6.01 3.43
N THR A 13 -8.98 6.11 2.14
CA THR A 13 -8.66 7.39 1.49
C THR A 13 -8.99 7.33 -0.01
N HIS A 14 -8.60 8.36 -0.76
CA HIS A 14 -8.84 8.50 -2.20
C HIS A 14 -7.74 7.80 -3.01
N GLY A 15 -8.07 7.35 -4.22
CA GLY A 15 -7.13 6.64 -5.10
C GLY A 15 -5.82 7.40 -5.35
N GLY A 16 -5.88 8.72 -5.54
CA GLY A 16 -4.68 9.55 -5.70
C GLY A 16 -3.77 9.55 -4.46
N VAL A 17 -4.34 9.53 -3.26
CA VAL A 17 -3.57 9.46 -2.00
C VAL A 17 -2.93 8.08 -1.86
N ILE A 18 -3.64 7.01 -2.25
CA ILE A 18 -3.07 5.65 -2.30
C ILE A 18 -1.86 5.62 -3.24
N THR A 19 -1.94 6.22 -4.43
CA THR A 19 -0.82 6.27 -5.38
C THR A 19 0.40 6.99 -4.81
N VAL A 20 0.22 8.13 -4.13
CA VAL A 20 1.32 8.87 -3.49
C VAL A 20 1.95 8.04 -2.37
N LEU A 21 1.13 7.43 -1.51
CA LEU A 21 1.63 6.56 -0.43
C LEU A 21 2.38 5.34 -0.98
N MET A 22 1.93 4.77 -2.09
CA MET A 22 2.63 3.67 -2.77
C MET A 22 3.99 4.09 -3.31
N ALA A 23 4.08 5.29 -3.90
CA ALA A 23 5.35 5.85 -4.35
C ALA A 23 6.33 5.99 -3.18
N GLU A 24 5.88 6.59 -2.08
CA GLU A 24 6.70 6.83 -0.89
C GLU A 24 7.12 5.53 -0.21
N LEU A 25 6.18 4.64 0.10
CA LEU A 25 6.41 3.44 0.90
C LEU A 25 7.22 2.36 0.15
N LEU A 26 7.10 2.30 -1.18
CA LEU A 26 7.88 1.38 -2.01
C LEU A 26 9.18 2.00 -2.54
N GLY A 27 9.48 3.26 -2.22
CA GLY A 27 10.67 3.96 -2.68
C GLY A 27 10.73 4.08 -4.20
N THR A 28 9.60 4.37 -4.85
CA THR A 28 9.49 4.44 -6.31
C THR A 28 9.03 5.81 -6.79
N GLU A 29 9.32 6.12 -8.05
CA GLU A 29 8.83 7.31 -8.74
C GLU A 29 7.30 7.31 -8.80
N PHE A 30 6.68 8.50 -8.68
CA PHE A 30 5.23 8.63 -8.79
C PHE A 30 4.68 8.12 -10.13
N ALA A 31 5.45 8.29 -11.22
CA ALA A 31 5.10 7.78 -12.54
C ALA A 31 4.99 6.24 -12.56
N VAL A 32 5.85 5.55 -11.83
CA VAL A 32 5.82 4.08 -11.68
C VAL A 32 4.66 3.68 -10.78
N ALA A 33 4.42 4.41 -9.68
CA ALA A 33 3.31 4.13 -8.77
C ALA A 33 1.93 4.17 -9.45
N LYS A 34 1.75 5.00 -10.49
CA LYS A 34 0.51 5.03 -11.28
C LYS A 34 0.18 3.71 -11.99
N LEU A 35 1.18 2.88 -12.27
CA LEU A 35 0.98 1.55 -12.86
C LEU A 35 0.32 0.58 -11.87
N MET A 36 0.36 0.89 -10.56
CA MET A 36 -0.24 0.13 -9.47
C MET A 36 -1.54 0.80 -8.96
N THR A 37 -2.28 1.47 -9.86
CA THR A 37 -3.48 2.22 -9.48
C THR A 37 -4.54 1.29 -8.89
N VAL A 38 -5.03 1.65 -7.70
CA VAL A 38 -6.17 1.00 -7.05
C VAL A 38 -7.46 1.61 -7.57
N GLN A 39 -8.32 0.78 -8.15
CA GLN A 39 -9.65 1.20 -8.60
C GLN A 39 -10.58 1.47 -7.42
N ARG A 40 -11.66 2.24 -7.63
CA ARG A 40 -12.66 2.50 -6.59
C ARG A 40 -13.17 1.18 -6.01
N GLY A 41 -13.12 1.05 -4.68
CA GLY A 41 -13.53 -0.18 -3.97
C GLY A 41 -12.45 -1.26 -3.89
N GLY A 42 -11.30 -1.08 -4.55
CA GLY A 42 -10.13 -1.94 -4.38
C GLY A 42 -9.28 -1.55 -3.17
N PHE A 43 -8.19 -2.29 -2.95
CA PHE A 43 -7.25 -2.02 -1.88
C PHE A 43 -5.82 -2.47 -2.22
N VAL A 44 -4.87 -1.96 -1.43
CA VAL A 44 -3.50 -2.47 -1.36
C VAL A 44 -3.23 -2.96 0.06
N GLN A 45 -2.52 -4.08 0.16
CA GLN A 45 -2.00 -4.58 1.42
C GLN A 45 -0.48 -4.57 1.42
N LEU A 46 0.11 -3.93 2.43
CA LEU A 46 1.56 -3.84 2.61
C LEU A 46 1.97 -4.55 3.91
N SER A 47 3.15 -5.19 3.87
CA SER A 47 3.88 -5.57 5.08
C SER A 47 4.92 -4.51 5.38
N MET A 48 5.03 -4.10 6.65
CA MET A 48 6.01 -3.11 7.09
C MET A 48 6.78 -3.65 8.29
N LEU A 49 8.10 -3.54 8.23
CA LEU A 49 9.01 -3.85 9.32
C LEU A 49 10.04 -2.73 9.41
N GLU A 50 10.34 -2.27 10.63
CA GLU A 50 11.33 -1.23 10.85
C GLU A 50 12.70 -1.62 10.24
N GLY A 51 13.35 -0.65 9.57
CA GLY A 51 14.61 -0.87 8.86
C GLY A 51 14.50 -1.67 7.56
N HIS A 52 13.30 -2.06 7.14
CA HIS A 52 13.05 -2.77 5.87
C HIS A 52 12.11 -1.94 4.99
N PRO A 53 12.21 -2.06 3.65
CA PRO A 53 11.23 -1.45 2.75
C PRO A 53 9.83 -2.03 3.00
N ALA A 54 8.79 -1.30 2.61
CA ALA A 54 7.46 -1.89 2.58
C ALA A 54 7.40 -2.96 1.48
N TYR A 55 6.73 -4.07 1.77
CA TYR A 55 6.52 -5.15 0.80
C TYR A 55 5.06 -5.15 0.36
N LEU A 56 4.84 -5.03 -0.96
CA LEU A 56 3.52 -5.20 -1.55
C LEU A 56 3.10 -6.67 -1.44
N LEU A 57 2.04 -6.94 -0.69
CA LEU A 57 1.49 -8.29 -0.52
C LEU A 57 0.33 -8.55 -1.48
N ARG A 58 -0.55 -7.55 -1.63
CA ARG A 58 -1.74 -7.64 -2.48
C ARG A 58 -2.07 -6.29 -3.10
N LEU A 59 -2.52 -6.34 -4.35
CA LEU A 59 -3.07 -5.23 -5.11
C LEU A 59 -4.34 -5.75 -5.77
N GLU A 60 -5.50 -5.35 -5.25
CA GLU A 60 -6.79 -5.92 -5.64
C GLU A 60 -7.71 -4.82 -6.17
N SER A 61 -8.40 -5.12 -7.27
CA SER A 61 -9.56 -4.35 -7.70
C SER A 61 -10.76 -4.64 -6.79
N ALA A 62 -11.80 -3.81 -6.88
CA ALA A 62 -13.08 -4.17 -6.26
C ALA A 62 -13.52 -5.57 -6.74
N CYS A 63 -14.15 -6.34 -5.85
CA CYS A 63 -14.87 -7.53 -6.27
C CYS A 63 -15.87 -7.13 -7.36
N ALA A 64 -15.87 -7.86 -8.47
CA ALA A 64 -16.98 -7.79 -9.40
C ALA A 64 -18.19 -8.44 -8.69
N ASP A 65 -19.30 -7.71 -8.64
CA ASP A 65 -20.60 -8.26 -8.21
C ASP A 65 -21.04 -9.40 -9.13
#